data_AF-A0A919R8C7-F1
#
_entry.id   AF-A0A919R8C7-F1
#
_cell.length_a   1.000
_cell.length_b   1.000
_cell.length_c   1.000
_cell.angle_alpha   90.00
_cell.angle_beta   90.00
_cell.angle_gamma   90.00
#
_symmetry.space_group_name_H-M   'P 1'
#
loop_
_entity.id
_entity.type
_entity.pdbx_description
1 polymer ?
#
loop_
_entity_poly.entity_id
_entity_poly.type
_entity_poly.pdbx_seq_one_letter_code
_entity_poly.pdbx_strand_id
1 'polypeptide(L)'
;MLSRAGGRPAATRPAAVPSPRPSGFRNPPVEPLWHGTRRYAAPMTDGSRIHRQPIATSEVAQLEISATQSTLTQPVTQPKAQDAVGVVRAYAKRLHEIDEATTKEKAETVQRVAGEVAARILAYIEVQRRLLQEALREFDPGSCATTNHAESPDVRARWWRRQLIEAARSVDFYTNLASGAWWVTLQMEAFGERLRFLSAVQKVGHGETGVLAVTAYAEMVHPESDESTTAVEPEPALELTPTDSVTLAYNDQPSERWDEIEEFVQEKLREAVQHFVDRLG
;
A
#
# COMPACT_ATOMS: atom_id res chain seq x y z
N MET A 1 65.94 28.10 -67.00
CA MET A 1 66.26 28.53 -65.63
C MET A 1 64.97 28.58 -64.81
N LEU A 2 64.87 27.67 -63.84
CA LEU A 2 64.09 27.68 -62.59
C LEU A 2 62.56 27.88 -62.65
N SER A 3 61.86 26.73 -62.69
CA SER A 3 60.47 26.55 -62.24
C SER A 3 60.31 26.83 -60.75
N ARG A 4 59.30 27.61 -60.39
CA ARG A 4 58.89 27.90 -59.01
C ARG A 4 57.70 27.00 -58.65
N ALA A 5 57.93 26.02 -57.78
CA ALA A 5 56.89 25.21 -57.15
C ALA A 5 56.33 25.96 -55.92
N GLY A 6 55.04 26.30 -55.94
CA GLY A 6 54.32 26.88 -54.81
C GLY A 6 53.73 25.78 -53.93
N GLY A 7 54.30 25.60 -52.73
CA GLY A 7 53.73 24.74 -51.68
C GLY A 7 52.52 25.41 -51.02
N ARG A 8 51.40 24.69 -50.96
CA ARG A 8 50.24 25.02 -50.12
C ARG A 8 50.48 24.53 -48.69
N PRO A 9 50.24 25.35 -47.65
CA PRO A 9 50.24 24.88 -46.27
C PRO A 9 48.96 24.09 -45.96
N ALA A 10 49.12 23.01 -45.21
CA ALA A 10 48.05 22.16 -44.71
C ALA A 10 47.21 22.92 -43.65
N ALA A 11 45.90 22.97 -43.87
CA ALA A 11 44.94 23.49 -42.90
C ALA A 11 44.75 22.48 -41.76
N THR A 12 45.17 22.86 -40.56
CA THR A 12 44.95 22.12 -39.31
C THR A 12 43.47 22.17 -38.95
N ARG A 13 42.80 21.01 -38.95
CA ARG A 13 41.43 20.85 -38.43
C ARG A 13 41.41 21.16 -36.91
N PRO A 14 40.53 22.04 -36.42
CA PRO A 14 40.32 22.17 -34.98
C PRO A 14 39.68 20.90 -34.42
N ALA A 15 40.20 20.45 -33.28
CA ALA A 15 39.67 19.32 -32.53
C ALA A 15 38.23 19.62 -32.09
N ALA A 16 37.34 18.65 -32.31
CA ALA A 16 35.95 18.71 -31.87
C ALA A 16 35.91 18.77 -30.33
N VAL A 17 35.31 19.84 -29.81
CA VAL A 17 34.98 19.97 -28.39
C VAL A 17 33.91 18.93 -28.06
N PRO A 18 34.14 18.01 -27.11
CA PRO A 18 33.11 17.06 -26.71
C PRO A 18 31.97 17.80 -25.99
N SER A 19 30.76 17.65 -26.53
CA SER A 19 29.54 18.14 -25.91
C SER A 19 29.42 17.61 -24.47
N PRO A 20 29.03 18.45 -23.49
CA PRO A 20 28.73 17.97 -22.14
C PRO A 20 27.57 16.98 -22.23
N ARG A 21 27.78 15.77 -21.71
CA ARG A 21 26.73 14.76 -21.57
C ARG A 21 25.63 15.35 -20.67
N PRO A 22 24.33 15.19 -21.01
CA PRO A 22 23.27 15.49 -20.06
C PRO A 22 23.51 14.63 -18.82
N SER A 23 23.70 15.30 -17.69
CA SER A 23 23.72 14.70 -16.37
C SER A 23 22.42 13.92 -16.20
N GLY A 24 22.52 12.60 -16.30
CA GLY A 24 21.42 11.72 -15.96
C GLY A 24 21.02 12.01 -14.53
N PHE A 25 19.80 12.49 -14.34
CA PHE A 25 19.07 12.35 -13.09
C PHE A 25 19.04 10.85 -12.78
N ARG A 26 20.00 10.40 -11.98
CA ARG A 26 19.85 9.16 -11.23
C ARG A 26 18.74 9.45 -10.24
N ASN A 27 17.57 8.85 -10.44
CA ASN A 27 16.67 8.61 -9.33
C ASN A 27 17.51 7.91 -8.26
N PRO A 28 17.78 8.53 -7.10
CA PRO A 28 18.37 7.78 -6.01
C PRO A 28 17.40 6.62 -5.72
N PRO A 29 17.90 5.41 -5.42
CA PRO A 29 17.06 4.43 -4.79
C PRO A 29 16.51 5.10 -3.53
N VAL A 30 15.20 5.30 -3.48
CA VAL A 30 14.49 5.68 -2.25
C VAL A 30 14.49 4.44 -1.37
N GLU A 31 15.66 4.07 -0.87
CA GLU A 31 15.77 3.25 0.33
C GLU A 31 15.40 4.18 1.48
N PRO A 32 14.29 3.94 2.19
CA PRO A 32 14.07 4.64 3.43
C PRO A 32 15.13 4.10 4.41
N LEU A 33 16.16 4.90 4.67
CA LEU A 33 17.21 4.67 5.68
C LEU A 33 16.57 4.63 7.08
N TRP A 34 15.92 3.52 7.41
CA TRP A 34 15.47 3.21 8.76
C TRP A 34 16.54 2.38 9.49
N HIS A 35 17.69 3.00 9.75
CA HIS A 35 18.63 2.48 10.75
C HIS A 35 18.32 3.12 12.10
N GLY A 36 17.40 2.50 12.85
CA GLY A 36 17.04 3.01 14.17
C GLY A 36 16.07 2.13 14.92
N THR A 37 16.51 0.95 15.38
CA THR A 37 15.86 0.21 16.47
C THR A 37 16.00 0.98 17.79
N ARG A 38 15.32 2.12 17.92
CA ARG A 38 15.09 2.73 19.24
C ARG A 38 13.95 1.97 19.92
N ARG A 39 14.30 1.19 20.95
CA ARG A 39 13.34 0.67 21.92
C ARG A 39 12.75 1.86 22.67
N TYR A 40 11.52 2.26 22.31
CA TYR A 40 10.76 3.20 23.11
C TYR A 40 10.20 2.48 24.34
N ALA A 41 10.73 2.82 25.52
CA ALA A 41 10.05 2.57 26.78
C ALA A 41 8.99 3.67 26.94
N ALA A 42 7.72 3.33 26.74
CA ALA A 42 6.62 4.25 26.95
C ALA A 42 6.42 4.49 28.47
N PRO A 43 6.23 5.73 28.92
CA PRO A 43 5.79 6.00 30.28
C PRO A 43 4.34 5.49 30.44
N MET A 44 4.18 4.55 31.38
CA MET A 44 2.90 4.04 31.84
C MET A 44 2.08 5.23 32.40
N THR A 45 1.07 5.66 31.65
CA THR A 45 0.05 6.59 32.14
C THR A 45 -1.21 5.82 32.50
N ASP A 46 -1.72 6.20 33.66
CA ASP A 46 -2.72 5.52 34.46
C ASP A 46 -4.15 5.74 33.93
N GLY A 47 -4.89 4.64 33.84
CA GLY A 47 -6.27 4.56 34.33
C GLY A 47 -7.33 5.49 33.75
N SER A 48 -7.67 5.37 32.46
CA SER A 48 -9.03 5.74 32.01
C SER A 48 -9.59 4.67 31.08
N ARG A 49 -10.40 3.77 31.67
CA ARG A 49 -11.21 2.78 30.94
C ARG A 49 -12.32 3.50 30.21
N ILE A 50 -12.03 3.98 29.01
CA ILE A 50 -13.07 4.34 28.05
C ILE A 50 -13.70 3.03 27.58
N HIS A 51 -14.97 2.84 27.95
CA HIS A 51 -15.81 1.74 27.51
C HIS A 51 -16.07 1.92 26.01
N ARG A 52 -15.15 1.46 25.16
CA ARG A 52 -15.37 1.40 23.71
C ARG A 52 -16.44 0.34 23.45
N GLN A 53 -17.62 0.75 23.02
CA GLN A 53 -18.61 -0.17 22.48
C GLN A 53 -18.17 -0.63 21.08
N PRO A 54 -18.16 -1.94 20.79
CA PRO A 54 -17.87 -2.45 19.45
C PRO A 54 -19.13 -2.31 18.59
N ILE A 55 -19.17 -1.35 17.67
CA ILE A 55 -20.33 -1.15 16.77
C ILE A 55 -20.00 -1.55 15.32
N ALA A 56 -18.73 -1.72 14.93
CA ALA A 56 -18.35 -2.13 13.58
C ALA A 56 -18.29 -3.67 13.33
N THR A 57 -18.58 -4.51 14.35
CA THR A 57 -18.39 -5.96 14.22
C THR A 57 -19.49 -6.69 13.44
N SER A 58 -20.67 -6.11 13.21
CA SER A 58 -21.80 -6.89 12.66
C SER A 58 -21.65 -7.22 11.18
N GLU A 59 -21.11 -6.31 10.37
CA GLU A 59 -21.00 -6.53 8.91
C GLU A 59 -19.86 -7.48 8.57
N VAL A 60 -18.68 -7.29 9.19
CA VAL A 60 -17.55 -8.24 9.05
C VAL A 60 -17.94 -9.62 9.56
N ALA A 61 -18.61 -9.71 10.71
CA ALA A 61 -19.08 -11.00 11.22
C ALA A 61 -20.10 -11.67 10.28
N GLN A 62 -20.98 -10.90 9.62
CA GLN A 62 -21.92 -11.44 8.64
C GLN A 62 -21.21 -11.97 7.38
N LEU A 63 -20.18 -11.26 6.90
CA LEU A 63 -19.33 -11.71 5.80
C LEU A 63 -18.51 -12.96 6.16
N GLU A 64 -18.01 -13.06 7.40
CA GLU A 64 -17.32 -14.25 7.88
C GLU A 64 -18.27 -15.46 7.98
N ILE A 65 -19.51 -15.26 8.43
CA ILE A 65 -20.53 -16.31 8.53
C ILE A 65 -20.91 -16.83 7.14
N SER A 66 -21.15 -15.95 6.18
CA SER A 66 -21.52 -16.36 4.80
C SER A 66 -20.38 -17.12 4.11
N ALA A 67 -19.14 -16.69 4.31
CA ALA A 67 -17.95 -17.39 3.80
C ALA A 67 -17.80 -18.81 4.38
N THR A 68 -18.16 -19.02 5.64
CA THR A 68 -17.99 -20.31 6.34
C THR A 68 -19.07 -21.33 5.97
N GLN A 69 -20.31 -20.90 5.73
CA GLN A 69 -21.44 -21.80 5.44
C GLN A 69 -21.32 -22.52 4.08
N SER A 70 -20.60 -21.93 3.11
CA SER A 70 -20.45 -22.53 1.78
C SER A 70 -19.59 -23.80 1.75
N THR A 71 -18.78 -24.07 2.79
CA THR A 71 -17.83 -25.19 2.81
C THR A 71 -18.44 -26.52 3.28
N LEU A 72 -19.57 -26.49 3.99
CA LEU A 72 -20.08 -27.66 4.76
C LEU A 72 -20.92 -28.68 3.96
N THR A 73 -21.18 -28.47 2.67
CA THR A 73 -22.22 -29.21 1.93
C THR A 73 -21.74 -30.42 1.10
N GLN A 74 -20.50 -30.89 1.24
CA GLN A 74 -19.97 -31.98 0.38
C GLN A 74 -20.30 -33.42 0.86
N PRO A 75 -20.61 -34.37 -0.05
CA PRO A 75 -21.00 -35.74 0.31
C PRO A 75 -19.84 -36.61 0.84
N VAL A 76 -20.15 -37.50 1.78
CA VAL A 76 -19.16 -38.25 2.60
C VAL A 76 -19.04 -39.73 2.20
N THR A 77 -17.86 -40.16 1.75
CA THR A 77 -17.49 -41.59 1.61
C THR A 77 -17.07 -42.19 2.96
N GLN A 78 -17.60 -43.37 3.34
CA GLN A 78 -17.38 -44.00 4.65
C GLN A 78 -15.97 -44.61 4.82
N PRO A 79 -15.30 -44.42 5.97
CA PRO A 79 -13.98 -44.99 6.25
C PRO A 79 -14.03 -46.49 6.62
N LYS A 80 -13.05 -47.27 6.13
CA LYS A 80 -12.85 -48.71 6.42
C LYS A 80 -12.01 -48.96 7.69
N ALA A 81 -12.34 -48.34 8.83
CA ALA A 81 -11.62 -48.59 10.09
C ALA A 81 -12.30 -49.69 10.92
N GLN A 82 -11.49 -50.53 11.59
CA GLN A 82 -11.97 -51.72 12.32
C GLN A 82 -12.42 -51.40 13.76
N ASP A 83 -12.03 -50.26 14.32
CA ASP A 83 -12.38 -49.81 15.67
C ASP A 83 -12.89 -48.37 15.70
N ALA A 84 -13.65 -48.02 16.74
CA ALA A 84 -14.27 -46.70 16.87
C ALA A 84 -13.22 -45.56 16.94
N VAL A 85 -12.07 -45.80 17.58
CA VAL A 85 -10.98 -44.81 17.66
C VAL A 85 -10.35 -44.58 16.29
N GLY A 86 -10.14 -45.64 15.49
CA GLY A 86 -9.66 -45.54 14.12
C GLY A 86 -10.62 -44.76 13.21
N VAL A 87 -11.94 -44.95 13.38
CA VAL A 87 -12.96 -44.16 12.65
C VAL A 87 -12.86 -42.68 13.01
N VAL A 88 -12.80 -42.33 14.30
CA VAL A 88 -12.71 -40.93 14.75
C VAL A 88 -11.41 -40.27 14.26
N ARG A 89 -10.26 -40.96 14.35
CA ARG A 89 -8.98 -40.43 13.86
C ARG A 89 -8.97 -40.23 12.35
N ALA A 90 -9.49 -41.20 11.59
CA ALA A 90 -9.59 -41.08 10.13
C ALA A 90 -10.51 -39.91 9.73
N TYR A 91 -11.62 -39.72 10.45
CA TYR A 91 -12.53 -38.60 10.22
C TYR A 91 -11.90 -37.25 10.59
N ALA A 92 -11.23 -37.16 11.75
CA ALA A 92 -10.52 -35.94 12.17
C ALA A 92 -9.39 -35.56 11.21
N LYS A 93 -8.60 -36.53 10.74
CA LYS A 93 -7.55 -36.30 9.74
C LYS A 93 -8.14 -35.77 8.43
N ARG A 94 -9.23 -36.37 7.95
CA ARG A 94 -9.92 -35.92 6.73
C ARG A 94 -10.50 -34.51 6.86
N LEU A 95 -11.13 -34.21 7.99
CA LEU A 95 -11.64 -32.86 8.29
C LEU A 95 -10.51 -31.85 8.23
N HIS A 96 -9.35 -32.17 8.80
CA HIS A 96 -8.18 -31.31 8.74
C HIS A 96 -7.66 -31.14 7.31
N GLU A 97 -7.57 -32.20 6.52
CA GLU A 97 -7.17 -32.13 5.10
C GLU A 97 -8.13 -31.26 4.26
N ILE A 98 -9.44 -31.35 4.51
CA ILE A 98 -10.46 -30.52 3.84
C ILE A 98 -10.31 -29.05 4.27
N ASP A 99 -10.13 -28.80 5.56
CA ASP A 99 -9.95 -27.45 6.12
C ASP A 99 -8.67 -26.79 5.58
N GLU A 100 -7.56 -27.52 5.53
CA GLU A 100 -6.29 -27.04 4.95
C GLU A 100 -6.43 -26.75 3.46
N ALA A 101 -7.06 -27.63 2.68
CA ALA A 101 -7.27 -27.43 1.25
C ALA A 101 -8.15 -26.20 0.99
N THR A 102 -9.24 -26.04 1.74
CA THR A 102 -10.14 -24.88 1.64
C THR A 102 -9.43 -23.59 2.02
N THR A 103 -8.65 -23.62 3.11
CA THR A 103 -7.86 -22.47 3.58
C THR A 103 -6.85 -22.03 2.53
N LYS A 104 -6.18 -22.99 1.88
CA LYS A 104 -5.21 -22.70 0.83
C LYS A 104 -5.85 -22.09 -0.41
N GLU A 105 -6.93 -22.68 -0.91
CA GLU A 105 -7.69 -22.15 -2.06
C GLU A 105 -8.19 -20.73 -1.78
N LYS A 106 -8.70 -20.50 -0.56
CA LYS A 106 -9.14 -19.19 -0.11
C LYS A 106 -7.98 -18.20 -0.06
N ALA A 107 -6.83 -18.57 0.49
CA ALA A 107 -5.65 -17.72 0.55
C ALA A 107 -5.15 -17.31 -0.85
N GLU A 108 -5.11 -18.26 -1.79
CA GLU A 108 -4.74 -18.02 -3.19
C GLU A 108 -5.73 -17.07 -3.88
N THR A 109 -7.04 -17.28 -3.64
CA THR A 109 -8.08 -16.41 -4.19
C THR A 109 -8.01 -15.00 -3.63
N VAL A 110 -7.83 -14.85 -2.32
CA VAL A 110 -7.64 -13.55 -1.66
C VAL A 110 -6.42 -12.84 -2.23
N GLN A 111 -5.30 -13.53 -2.41
CA GLN A 111 -4.09 -12.96 -2.98
C GLN A 111 -4.33 -12.44 -4.41
N ARG A 112 -5.06 -13.20 -5.23
CA ARG A 112 -5.44 -12.77 -6.58
C ARG A 112 -6.33 -11.53 -6.55
N VAL A 113 -7.41 -11.56 -5.77
CA VAL A 113 -8.37 -10.44 -5.65
C VAL A 113 -7.66 -9.17 -5.16
N ALA A 114 -6.83 -9.29 -4.12
CA ALA A 114 -6.09 -8.15 -3.58
C ALA A 114 -5.08 -7.57 -4.58
N GLY A 115 -4.35 -8.42 -5.32
CA GLY A 115 -3.44 -7.99 -6.38
C GLY A 115 -4.17 -7.27 -7.52
N GLU A 116 -5.32 -7.80 -7.97
CA GLU A 116 -6.15 -7.15 -9.00
C GLU A 116 -6.67 -5.78 -8.55
N VAL A 117 -7.18 -5.66 -7.32
CA VAL A 117 -7.63 -4.38 -6.75
C VAL A 117 -6.46 -3.40 -6.64
N ALA A 118 -5.32 -3.82 -6.09
CA ALA A 118 -4.14 -2.97 -5.93
C ALA A 118 -3.59 -2.48 -7.29
N ALA A 119 -3.58 -3.33 -8.32
CA ALA A 119 -3.16 -2.95 -9.66
C ALA A 119 -4.08 -1.88 -10.29
N ARG A 120 -5.39 -1.96 -10.04
CA ARG A 120 -6.35 -0.94 -10.50
C ARG A 120 -6.19 0.37 -9.73
N ILE A 121 -6.02 0.32 -8.41
CA ILE A 121 -5.71 1.50 -7.59
C ILE A 121 -4.43 2.17 -8.09
N LEU A 122 -3.38 1.40 -8.38
CA LEU A 122 -2.13 1.90 -8.95
C LEU A 122 -2.37 2.62 -10.29
N ALA A 123 -3.13 2.01 -11.19
CA ALA A 123 -3.44 2.63 -12.49
C ALA A 123 -4.20 3.96 -12.32
N TYR A 124 -5.17 4.02 -11.41
CA TYR A 124 -5.91 5.23 -11.07
C TYR A 124 -4.99 6.32 -10.50
N ILE A 125 -4.20 5.99 -9.47
CA ILE A 125 -3.27 6.93 -8.82
C ILE A 125 -2.23 7.45 -9.81
N GLU A 126 -1.81 6.65 -10.79
CA GLU A 126 -0.81 7.07 -11.79
C GLU A 126 -1.35 8.10 -12.77
N VAL A 127 -2.64 8.04 -13.06
CA VAL A 127 -3.36 9.09 -13.81
C VAL A 127 -3.41 10.36 -12.96
N GLN A 128 -3.86 10.25 -11.70
CA GLN A 128 -3.97 11.40 -10.79
C GLN A 128 -2.61 12.07 -10.54
N ARG A 129 -1.55 11.29 -10.34
CA ARG A 129 -0.16 11.76 -10.18
C ARG A 129 0.25 12.71 -11.30
N ARG A 130 -0.06 12.36 -12.56
CA ARG A 130 0.30 13.20 -13.72
C ARG A 130 -0.49 14.51 -13.71
N LEU A 131 -1.80 14.44 -13.48
CA LEU A 131 -2.67 15.62 -13.44
C LEU A 131 -2.29 16.58 -12.31
N LEU A 132 -2.08 16.06 -11.10
CA LEU A 132 -1.69 16.84 -9.93
C LEU A 132 -0.30 17.46 -10.12
N GLN A 133 0.67 16.72 -10.67
CA GLN A 133 1.99 17.25 -10.97
C GLN A 133 1.96 18.38 -12.00
N GLU A 134 1.14 18.25 -13.05
CA GLU A 134 0.97 19.29 -14.05
C GLU A 134 0.39 20.56 -13.42
N ALA A 135 -0.68 20.43 -12.64
CA ALA A 135 -1.30 21.55 -11.94
C ALA A 135 -0.37 22.23 -10.94
N LEU A 136 0.38 21.47 -10.12
CA LEU A 136 1.33 22.02 -9.15
C LEU A 136 2.48 22.78 -9.84
N ARG A 137 2.90 22.34 -11.03
CA ARG A 137 3.98 22.98 -11.80
C ARG A 137 3.64 24.36 -12.35
N GLU A 138 2.36 24.69 -12.44
CA GLU A 138 1.92 26.04 -12.81
C GLU A 138 2.32 27.08 -11.75
N PHE A 139 2.42 26.66 -10.49
CA PHE A 139 2.72 27.54 -9.34
C PHE A 139 4.12 27.31 -8.77
N ASP A 140 4.58 26.07 -8.74
CA ASP A 140 5.92 25.67 -8.32
C ASP A 140 6.59 24.81 -9.40
N PRO A 141 7.45 25.39 -10.26
CA PRO A 141 8.18 24.64 -11.28
C PRO A 141 9.07 23.51 -10.74
N GLY A 142 9.44 23.58 -9.44
CA GLY A 142 10.21 22.55 -8.74
C GLY A 142 9.36 21.38 -8.25
N SER A 143 8.03 21.50 -8.29
CA SER A 143 7.14 20.49 -7.75
C SER A 143 7.28 19.14 -8.45
N CYS A 144 7.14 18.08 -7.66
CA CYS A 144 7.25 16.71 -8.13
C CYS A 144 6.20 15.81 -7.49
N ALA A 145 5.77 14.79 -8.25
CA ALA A 145 4.90 13.74 -7.75
C ALA A 145 5.43 12.38 -8.18
N THR A 146 5.57 11.46 -7.22
CA THR A 146 6.09 10.11 -7.43
C THR A 146 5.12 9.10 -6.84
N THR A 147 5.13 7.90 -7.41
CA THR A 147 4.31 6.79 -6.92
C THR A 147 5.18 5.58 -6.67
N ASN A 148 4.86 4.84 -5.61
CA ASN A 148 5.49 3.56 -5.29
C ASN A 148 4.41 2.57 -4.91
N HIS A 149 4.66 1.29 -5.14
CA HIS A 149 3.79 0.21 -4.70
C HIS A 149 4.61 -0.97 -4.23
N ALA A 150 4.02 -1.80 -3.37
CA ALA A 150 4.52 -3.13 -3.09
C ALA A 150 3.36 -4.05 -2.71
N GLU A 151 3.61 -5.34 -2.91
CA GLU A 151 2.65 -6.41 -2.66
C GLU A 151 3.32 -7.55 -1.90
N SER A 152 2.57 -8.24 -1.04
CA SER A 152 3.05 -9.47 -0.44
C SER A 152 3.28 -10.53 -1.54
N PRO A 153 4.44 -11.22 -1.56
CA PRO A 153 5.39 -11.39 -0.45
C PRO A 153 6.63 -10.47 -0.45
N ASP A 154 6.66 -9.37 -1.21
CA ASP A 154 7.78 -8.42 -1.25
C ASP A 154 8.09 -7.88 0.17
N VAL A 155 9.37 -7.83 0.54
CA VAL A 155 9.84 -7.25 1.80
C VAL A 155 9.40 -5.78 1.93
N ARG A 156 9.31 -5.06 0.81
CA ARG A 156 8.84 -3.67 0.75
C ARG A 156 7.39 -3.51 1.18
N ALA A 157 6.57 -4.56 1.09
CA ALA A 157 5.19 -4.55 1.59
C ALA A 157 5.11 -4.14 3.08
N ARG A 158 6.21 -4.30 3.83
CA ARG A 158 6.30 -3.97 5.27
C ARG A 158 6.88 -2.58 5.57
N TRP A 159 7.32 -1.82 4.57
CA TRP A 159 7.96 -0.52 4.79
C TRP A 159 7.02 0.50 5.44
N TRP A 160 5.74 0.45 5.10
CA TRP A 160 4.69 1.32 5.65
C TRP A 160 3.93 0.70 6.82
N ARG A 161 4.58 -0.20 7.58
CA ARG A 161 3.92 -0.97 8.65
C ARG A 161 3.15 -0.09 9.64
N ARG A 162 3.71 1.05 10.06
CA ARG A 162 3.05 1.96 11.01
C ARG A 162 1.76 2.51 10.42
N GLN A 163 1.83 3.11 9.24
CA GLN A 163 0.71 3.71 8.53
C GLN A 163 -0.37 2.67 8.19
N LEU A 164 0.03 1.46 7.78
CA LEU A 164 -0.90 0.36 7.55
C LEU A 164 -1.66 -0.06 8.82
N ILE A 165 -1.00 -0.05 9.98
CA ILE A 165 -1.65 -0.35 11.27
C ILE A 165 -2.57 0.81 11.69
N GLU A 166 -2.15 2.06 11.49
CA GLU A 166 -2.94 3.25 11.81
C GLU A 166 -4.20 3.32 10.94
N ALA A 167 -4.08 3.10 9.63
CA ALA A 167 -5.20 3.02 8.70
C ALA A 167 -6.20 1.91 9.07
N ALA A 168 -5.72 0.72 9.44
CA ALA A 168 -6.59 -0.36 9.89
C ALA A 168 -7.30 -0.03 11.22
N ARG A 169 -6.60 0.62 12.15
CA ARG A 169 -7.15 0.99 13.45
C ARG A 169 -8.19 2.10 13.38
N SER A 170 -8.05 3.04 12.46
CA SER A 170 -9.04 4.12 12.29
C SER A 170 -10.38 3.58 11.78
N VAL A 171 -10.36 2.43 11.09
CA VAL A 171 -11.57 1.74 10.60
C VAL A 171 -11.99 0.56 11.49
N ASP A 172 -11.48 0.49 12.73
CA ASP A 172 -11.75 -0.60 13.70
C ASP A 172 -11.46 -2.03 13.19
N PHE A 173 -10.50 -2.18 12.26
CA PHE A 173 -10.05 -3.49 11.76
C PHE A 173 -8.77 -3.98 12.41
N TYR A 174 -8.66 -5.31 12.54
CA TYR A 174 -7.39 -5.98 12.79
C TYR A 174 -6.74 -6.36 11.45
N THR A 175 -5.58 -5.77 11.14
CA THR A 175 -4.85 -6.06 9.90
C THR A 175 -3.87 -7.21 10.07
N ASN A 176 -3.93 -8.20 9.17
CA ASN A 176 -2.99 -9.30 9.13
C ASN A 176 -1.83 -9.03 8.15
N LEU A 177 -0.86 -8.23 8.61
CA LEU A 177 0.32 -7.89 7.82
C LEU A 177 1.29 -9.07 7.56
N ALA A 178 1.14 -10.18 8.29
CA ALA A 178 1.95 -11.38 8.06
C ALA A 178 1.48 -12.14 6.82
N SER A 179 0.17 -12.16 6.58
CA SER A 179 -0.48 -12.91 5.50
C SER A 179 -0.75 -12.09 4.23
N GLY A 180 -0.47 -10.78 4.25
CA GLY A 180 -0.34 -9.97 3.05
C GLY A 180 -0.94 -8.58 3.18
N ALA A 181 -0.18 -7.59 2.71
CA ALA A 181 -0.64 -6.23 2.49
C ALA A 181 -0.20 -5.81 1.08
N TRP A 182 -1.06 -5.07 0.40
CA TRP A 182 -0.79 -4.45 -0.89
C TRP A 182 -1.00 -2.97 -0.69
N TRP A 183 -0.05 -2.15 -1.12
CA TRP A 183 -0.18 -0.70 -0.98
C TRP A 183 0.31 0.02 -2.22
N VAL A 184 -0.32 1.16 -2.46
CA VAL A 184 0.05 2.15 -3.45
C VAL A 184 0.23 3.46 -2.70
N THR A 185 1.31 4.16 -3.00
CA THR A 185 1.60 5.47 -2.41
C THR A 185 1.74 6.51 -3.50
N LEU A 186 1.26 7.71 -3.21
CA LEU A 186 1.48 8.92 -3.96
C LEU A 186 2.21 9.91 -3.04
N GLN A 187 3.41 10.30 -3.41
CA GLN A 187 4.15 11.36 -2.74
C GLN A 187 4.18 12.59 -3.63
N MET A 188 3.78 13.74 -3.09
CA MET A 188 3.85 15.03 -3.76
C MET A 188 4.74 15.97 -2.95
N GLU A 189 5.46 16.85 -3.63
CA GLU A 189 6.30 17.87 -3.03
C GLU A 189 6.11 19.19 -3.78
N ALA A 190 5.81 20.26 -3.05
CA ALA A 190 5.67 21.62 -3.57
C ALA A 190 5.95 22.64 -2.47
N PHE A 191 6.64 23.74 -2.79
CA PHE A 191 7.00 24.82 -1.86
C PHE A 191 7.68 24.35 -0.55
N GLY A 192 8.42 23.25 -0.60
CA GLY A 192 9.07 22.67 0.58
C GLY A 192 8.14 21.88 1.50
N GLU A 193 6.87 21.69 1.13
CA GLU A 193 5.94 20.78 1.81
C GLU A 193 5.86 19.44 1.07
N ARG A 194 5.63 18.35 1.80
CA ARG A 194 5.49 17.02 1.21
C ARG A 194 4.26 16.29 1.74
N LEU A 195 3.34 15.95 0.83
CA LEU A 195 2.24 15.03 1.11
C LEU A 195 2.66 13.58 0.78
N ARG A 196 2.31 12.65 1.67
CA ARG A 196 2.35 11.21 1.41
C ARG A 196 0.97 10.63 1.58
N PHE A 197 0.35 10.27 0.48
CA PHE A 197 -0.91 9.53 0.43
C PHE A 197 -0.62 8.04 0.23
N LEU A 198 -1.36 7.18 0.94
CA LEU A 198 -1.26 5.73 0.88
C LEU A 198 -2.67 5.15 0.77
N SER A 199 -2.88 4.26 -0.21
CA SER A 199 -4.05 3.40 -0.30
C SER A 199 -3.60 1.95 -0.18
N ALA A 200 -4.27 1.17 0.66
CA ALA A 200 -3.87 -0.19 0.95
C ALA A 200 -5.03 -1.17 0.91
N VAL A 201 -4.78 -2.34 0.35
CA VAL A 201 -5.63 -3.53 0.46
C VAL A 201 -5.04 -4.42 1.55
N GLN A 202 -5.83 -4.76 2.55
CA GLN A 202 -5.39 -5.48 3.74
C GLN A 202 -6.31 -6.66 4.04
N LYS A 203 -5.74 -7.80 4.44
CA LYS A 203 -6.52 -8.89 5.03
C LYS A 203 -7.05 -8.46 6.40
N VAL A 204 -8.35 -8.66 6.63
CA VAL A 204 -9.03 -8.33 7.89
C VAL A 204 -9.17 -9.56 8.77
N GLY A 205 -8.92 -9.41 10.07
CA GLY A 205 -9.14 -10.46 11.07
C GLY A 205 -7.95 -11.42 11.24
N HIS A 206 -8.18 -12.50 11.98
CA HIS A 206 -7.17 -13.52 12.27
C HIS A 206 -7.29 -14.69 11.31
N GLY A 207 -6.16 -15.13 10.73
CA GLY A 207 -6.13 -16.25 9.79
C GLY A 207 -6.58 -15.85 8.38
N GLU A 208 -7.14 -16.81 7.64
CA GLU A 208 -7.66 -16.63 6.27
C GLU A 208 -9.18 -16.46 6.31
N THR A 209 -9.62 -15.31 6.82
CA THR A 209 -11.05 -14.92 6.91
C THR A 209 -11.69 -14.76 5.53
N GLY A 210 -10.87 -14.48 4.49
CA GLY A 210 -11.35 -14.20 3.15
C GLY A 210 -11.95 -12.81 3.01
N VAL A 211 -11.74 -11.93 3.99
CA VAL A 211 -12.20 -10.55 3.95
C VAL A 211 -11.00 -9.64 3.72
N LEU A 212 -11.15 -8.73 2.77
CA LEU A 212 -10.21 -7.67 2.46
C LEU A 212 -10.84 -6.33 2.82
N ALA A 213 -10.03 -5.37 3.23
CA ALA A 213 -10.41 -3.97 3.37
C ALA A 213 -9.48 -3.10 2.54
N VAL A 214 -10.06 -2.18 1.77
CA VAL A 214 -9.37 -1.05 1.18
C VAL A 214 -9.44 0.11 2.16
N THR A 215 -8.28 0.61 2.56
CA THR A 215 -8.12 1.72 3.49
C THR A 215 -7.22 2.79 2.86
N ALA A 216 -7.34 4.02 3.34
CA ALA A 216 -6.45 5.12 2.97
C ALA A 216 -5.68 5.61 4.19
N TYR A 217 -4.63 6.37 3.97
CA TYR A 217 -3.90 7.12 4.99
C TYR A 217 -3.17 8.27 4.29
N ALA A 218 -3.05 9.41 4.94
CA ALA A 218 -2.19 10.47 4.44
C ALA A 218 -1.51 11.23 5.57
N GLU A 219 -0.28 11.68 5.31
CA GLU A 219 0.51 12.49 6.24
C GLU A 219 1.25 13.60 5.48
N MET A 220 1.41 14.73 6.15
CA MET A 220 2.31 15.82 5.79
C MET A 220 3.67 15.58 6.43
N VAL A 221 4.74 15.73 5.65
CA VAL A 221 6.13 15.57 6.10
C VAL A 221 6.92 16.81 5.75
N HIS A 222 7.53 17.42 6.76
CA HIS A 222 8.45 18.53 6.56
C HIS A 222 9.82 17.95 6.11
N PRO A 223 10.34 18.30 4.92
CA PRO A 223 11.61 17.79 4.41
C PRO A 223 12.83 18.34 5.18
N GLU A 224 12.65 19.35 6.02
CA GLU A 224 13.71 19.96 6.84
C GLU A 224 13.63 19.50 8.29
N SER A 225 14.25 18.35 8.57
CA SER A 225 14.88 18.16 9.89
C SER A 225 16.37 18.03 9.64
N ASP A 226 17.07 19.16 9.69
CA ASP A 226 18.53 19.20 9.79
C ASP A 226 18.99 18.14 10.81
N GLU A 227 20.12 17.45 10.59
CA GLU A 227 20.66 16.38 11.45
C GLU A 227 20.79 16.76 12.95
N SER A 228 20.68 18.06 13.27
CA SER A 228 20.72 18.62 14.63
C SER A 228 19.34 18.86 15.28
N THR A 229 18.25 18.75 14.51
CA THR A 229 16.88 19.12 14.93
C THR A 229 16.09 17.87 15.28
N THR A 230 15.28 17.97 16.33
CA THR A 230 14.37 16.89 16.75
C THR A 230 13.47 16.51 15.58
N ALA A 231 13.46 15.24 15.17
CA ALA A 231 12.63 14.78 14.05
C ALA A 231 11.18 15.20 14.29
N VAL A 232 10.64 16.06 13.41
CA VAL A 232 9.25 16.51 13.47
C VAL A 232 8.37 15.32 13.12
N GLU A 233 7.41 15.00 13.98
CA GLU A 233 6.49 13.90 13.70
C GLU A 233 5.60 14.26 12.51
N PRO A 234 5.39 13.34 11.55
CA PRO A 234 4.46 13.56 10.45
C PRO A 234 3.07 13.91 10.98
N GLU A 235 2.43 14.87 10.34
CA GLU A 235 1.09 15.31 10.71
C GLU A 235 0.05 14.59 9.86
N PRO A 236 -0.99 13.96 10.45
CA PRO A 236 -2.06 13.35 9.67
C PRO A 236 -2.77 14.36 8.78
N ALA A 237 -2.93 14.02 7.50
CA ALA A 237 -3.65 14.83 6.51
C ALA A 237 -5.06 14.28 6.22
N LEU A 238 -5.46 13.20 6.89
CA LEU A 238 -6.79 12.59 6.80
C LEU A 238 -7.32 12.29 8.19
N GLU A 239 -8.60 12.56 8.41
CA GLU A 239 -9.34 12.13 9.59
C GLU A 239 -10.30 11.00 9.21
N LEU A 240 -9.88 9.76 9.46
CA LEU A 240 -10.65 8.58 9.10
C LEU A 240 -11.60 8.18 10.23
N THR A 241 -12.81 7.82 9.85
CA THR A 241 -13.87 7.27 10.68
C THR A 241 -13.99 5.75 10.49
N PRO A 242 -14.67 5.02 11.40
CA PRO A 242 -14.90 3.57 11.27
C PRO A 242 -15.54 3.12 9.95
N THR A 243 -16.26 4.01 9.26
CA THR A 243 -16.94 3.74 8.00
C THR A 243 -16.09 4.04 6.77
N ASP A 244 -14.89 4.61 6.93
CA ASP A 244 -14.02 5.01 5.82
C ASP A 244 -13.18 3.84 5.29
N SER A 245 -13.86 2.80 4.82
CA SER A 245 -13.24 1.67 4.14
C SER A 245 -14.20 1.00 3.17
N VAL A 246 -13.63 0.27 2.20
CA VAL A 246 -14.38 -0.63 1.33
C VAL A 246 -14.00 -2.06 1.65
N THR A 247 -14.96 -2.88 2.08
CA THR A 247 -14.72 -4.29 2.35
C THR A 247 -15.06 -5.16 1.14
N LEU A 248 -14.25 -6.18 0.91
CA LEU A 248 -14.48 -7.21 -0.11
C LEU A 248 -14.43 -8.60 0.51
N ALA A 249 -15.29 -9.48 0.05
CA ALA A 249 -15.14 -10.91 0.24
C ALA A 249 -14.23 -11.51 -0.85
N TYR A 250 -13.58 -12.63 -0.54
CA TYR A 250 -12.63 -13.28 -1.44
C TYR A 250 -13.26 -13.82 -2.74
N ASN A 251 -14.59 -13.97 -2.76
CA ASN A 251 -15.37 -14.38 -3.91
C ASN A 251 -15.96 -13.20 -4.70
N ASP A 252 -15.76 -11.96 -4.24
CA ASP A 252 -16.15 -10.77 -4.99
C ASP A 252 -15.32 -10.66 -6.27
N GLN A 253 -15.93 -10.11 -7.32
CA GLN A 253 -15.21 -9.74 -8.53
C GLN A 253 -14.72 -8.29 -8.40
N PRO A 254 -13.40 -8.04 -8.49
CA PRO A 254 -12.84 -6.68 -8.42
C PRO A 254 -13.47 -5.70 -9.42
N SER A 255 -13.93 -6.19 -10.57
CA SER A 255 -14.63 -5.36 -11.57
C SER A 255 -16.00 -4.85 -11.11
N GLU A 256 -16.73 -5.63 -10.32
CA GLU A 256 -18.08 -5.27 -9.86
C GLU A 256 -18.02 -4.32 -8.66
N ARG A 257 -16.95 -4.40 -7.87
CA ARG A 257 -16.71 -3.52 -6.70
C ARG A 257 -15.89 -2.27 -7.06
N TRP A 258 -15.45 -2.13 -8.32
CA TRP A 258 -14.49 -1.10 -8.70
C TRP A 258 -15.00 0.33 -8.49
N ASP A 259 -16.24 0.61 -8.86
CA ASP A 259 -16.80 1.98 -8.77
C ASP A 259 -16.78 2.49 -7.31
N GLU A 260 -17.12 1.63 -6.36
CA GLU A 260 -17.08 1.94 -4.92
C GLU A 260 -15.65 2.16 -4.41
N ILE A 261 -14.69 1.34 -4.88
CA ILE A 261 -13.27 1.48 -4.53
C ILE A 261 -12.69 2.76 -5.11
N GLU A 262 -13.00 3.06 -6.37
CA GLU A 262 -12.55 4.27 -7.05
C GLU A 262 -13.12 5.52 -6.38
N GLU A 263 -14.41 5.54 -6.08
CA GLU A 263 -15.07 6.63 -5.36
C GLU A 263 -14.41 6.88 -3.99
N PHE A 264 -14.17 5.82 -3.21
CA PHE A 264 -13.48 5.91 -1.93
C PHE A 264 -12.06 6.49 -2.07
N VAL A 265 -11.24 5.95 -2.99
CA VAL A 265 -9.86 6.43 -3.19
C VAL A 265 -9.86 7.87 -3.71
N GLN A 266 -10.77 8.22 -4.61
CA GLN A 266 -10.94 9.57 -5.13
C GLN A 266 -11.30 10.57 -4.03
N GLU A 267 -12.27 10.23 -3.19
CA GLU A 267 -12.72 11.07 -2.09
C GLU A 267 -11.57 11.36 -1.12
N LYS A 268 -10.89 10.31 -0.65
CA LYS A 268 -9.77 10.44 0.31
C LYS A 268 -8.55 11.10 -0.30
N LEU A 269 -8.25 10.87 -1.58
CA LEU A 269 -7.19 11.59 -2.25
C LEU A 269 -7.52 13.09 -2.35
N ARG A 270 -8.76 13.44 -2.70
CA ARG A 270 -9.22 14.83 -2.78
C ARG A 270 -9.11 15.53 -1.42
N GLU A 271 -9.54 14.88 -0.34
CA GLU A 271 -9.43 15.41 1.03
C GLU A 271 -7.96 15.67 1.41
N ALA A 272 -7.07 14.70 1.18
CA ALA A 272 -5.65 14.85 1.47
C ALA A 272 -4.98 15.96 0.61
N VAL A 273 -5.36 16.08 -0.67
CA VAL A 273 -4.88 17.14 -1.56
C VAL A 273 -5.40 18.51 -1.12
N GLN A 274 -6.65 18.61 -0.68
CA GLN A 274 -7.20 19.86 -0.14
C GLN A 274 -6.39 20.31 1.08
N HIS A 275 -6.15 19.42 2.03
CA HIS A 275 -5.33 19.71 3.21
C HIS A 275 -3.89 20.12 2.83
N PHE A 276 -3.31 19.45 1.82
CA PHE A 276 -1.99 19.81 1.29
C PHE A 276 -1.98 21.22 0.69
N VAL A 277 -2.98 21.59 -0.11
CA VAL A 277 -3.06 22.92 -0.73
C VAL A 277 -3.31 24.01 0.31
N ASP A 278 -4.17 23.76 1.29
CA ASP A 278 -4.45 24.70 2.39
C ASP A 278 -3.21 24.99 3.24
N ARG A 279 -2.21 24.10 3.23
CA ARG A 279 -0.90 24.29 3.89
C ARG A 279 0.07 25.17 3.09
N LEU A 280 -0.12 25.31 1.78
CA LEU A 280 0.80 26.06 0.91
C LEU A 280 0.56 27.58 0.93
N GLY A 281 -0.56 28.06 1.48
CA GLY A 281 -0.96 29.48 1.49
C GLY A 281 -1.86 29.87 2.65
#